data_AF-A0A968ZEM7-F1
#
_entry.id   AF-A0A968ZEM7-F1
#
_cell.length_a   1.000
_cell.length_b   1.000
_cell.length_c   1.000
_cell.angle_alpha   90.00
_cell.angle_beta   90.00
_cell.angle_gamma   90.00
#
_symmetry.space_group_name_H-M   'P 1'
#
loop_
_entity.id
_entity.type
_entity.pdbx_description
1 polymer ?
#
loop_
_entity_poly.entity_id
_entity_poly.type
_entity_poly.pdbx_seq_one_letter_code
_entity_poly.pdbx_strand_id
1 'polypeptide(L)'
;MGGIVVRYDKMNSWLKSPSMEVPHLANIMAARWAFEGLAVTHFIDNQFESMIYDEDQVIALADFKLRHYIPYLEQKTANCATSATLIYGELKKEELLTDLTAPNWEELCEKAGPYLLNLSHFYEKAYDQAIEKKEATLARLNPKVLLDKKMRHTNESLSGVLKGSFQKTKLKEVGHEIIPQLFPIYYLSPKREGLTFLYMPLYTPNKYLMGWSIPTFGFAVTCIWLMSAFLFALLYYDGLRQMLHLNTLPNRLIKVWTSLKLPRSVG
;
A
#
# COMPACT_ATOMS: atom_id res chain seq x y z
N MET A 1 -0.30 -16.46 19.93
CA MET A 1 -1.68 -16.59 19.40
C MET A 1 -1.61 -16.84 17.91
N GLY A 2 -1.97 -18.05 17.46
CA GLY A 2 -2.03 -18.40 16.04
C GLY A 2 -3.34 -17.89 15.42
N GLY A 3 -3.40 -16.59 15.14
CA GLY A 3 -4.46 -16.04 14.30
C GLY A 3 -4.16 -16.36 12.84
N ILE A 4 -5.12 -16.89 12.09
CA ILE A 4 -4.99 -17.00 10.63
C ILE A 4 -4.99 -15.57 10.08
N VAL A 5 -3.81 -15.10 9.64
CA VAL A 5 -3.70 -13.85 8.89
C VAL A 5 -4.29 -14.12 7.50
N VAL A 6 -5.54 -13.71 7.30
CA VAL A 6 -6.22 -13.82 6.01
C VAL A 6 -5.68 -12.72 5.10
N ARG A 7 -5.04 -13.11 4.00
CA ARG A 7 -4.55 -12.17 2.98
C ARG A 7 -5.71 -11.49 2.29
N TYR A 8 -5.68 -10.16 2.22
CA TYR A 8 -6.72 -9.36 1.59
C TYR A 8 -6.87 -9.64 0.08
N ASP A 9 -5.80 -10.05 -0.60
CA ASP A 9 -5.81 -10.39 -2.04
C ASP A 9 -6.65 -11.64 -2.37
N LYS A 10 -6.95 -12.45 -1.34
CA LYS A 10 -7.80 -13.65 -1.45
C LYS A 10 -9.25 -13.41 -1.05
N MET A 11 -9.65 -12.17 -0.77
CA MET A 11 -11.05 -11.84 -0.51
C MET A 11 -11.88 -11.82 -1.79
N ASN A 12 -13.20 -11.85 -1.64
CA ASN A 12 -14.15 -11.86 -2.76
C ASN A 12 -13.93 -10.65 -3.69
N SER A 13 -14.23 -10.78 -4.98
CA SER A 13 -13.85 -9.81 -6.04
C SER A 13 -14.31 -8.37 -5.78
N TRP A 14 -15.44 -8.17 -5.08
CA TRP A 14 -15.97 -6.86 -4.70
C TRP A 14 -15.23 -6.18 -3.53
N LEU A 15 -14.38 -6.92 -2.80
CA LEU A 15 -13.51 -6.45 -1.72
C LEU A 15 -12.03 -6.40 -2.13
N LYS A 16 -11.71 -6.68 -3.40
CA LYS A 16 -10.34 -6.61 -3.91
C LYS A 16 -10.02 -5.16 -4.29
N SER A 17 -8.91 -4.62 -3.79
CA SER A 17 -8.37 -3.42 -4.41
C SER A 17 -7.58 -3.82 -5.68
N PRO A 18 -7.76 -3.13 -6.82
CA PRO A 18 -6.98 -3.36 -8.03
C PRO A 18 -5.49 -3.10 -7.79
N SER A 19 -5.22 -2.05 -7.03
CA SER A 19 -3.95 -1.57 -6.49
C SER A 19 -3.69 -2.19 -5.12
N MET A 20 -2.47 -2.17 -4.59
CA MET A 20 -2.09 -2.80 -3.31
C MET A 20 -2.77 -2.15 -2.06
N GLU A 21 -3.86 -1.42 -2.25
CA GLU A 21 -4.57 -0.62 -1.27
C GLU A 21 -5.40 -1.49 -0.33
N VAL A 22 -5.58 -0.97 0.88
CA VAL A 22 -6.44 -1.61 1.85
C VAL A 22 -7.90 -1.40 1.46
N PRO A 23 -8.71 -2.47 1.32
CA PRO A 23 -10.11 -2.32 0.96
C PRO A 23 -10.85 -1.44 1.97
N HIS A 24 -11.80 -0.64 1.48
CA HIS A 24 -12.42 0.43 2.29
C HIS A 24 -13.00 -0.06 3.62
N LEU A 25 -13.58 -1.27 3.66
CA LEU A 25 -14.11 -1.86 4.91
C LEU A 25 -13.01 -2.07 5.96
N ALA A 26 -11.80 -2.45 5.54
CA ALA A 26 -10.68 -2.64 6.46
C ALA A 26 -10.13 -1.31 7.01
N ASN A 27 -10.41 -0.17 6.37
CA ASN A 27 -10.09 1.16 6.93
C ASN A 27 -10.98 1.54 8.13
N ILE A 28 -12.16 0.91 8.29
CA ILE A 28 -13.07 1.12 9.42
C ILE A 28 -12.67 0.24 10.63
N MET A 29 -11.93 -0.85 10.39
CA MET A 29 -11.58 -1.81 11.44
C MET A 29 -10.41 -1.30 12.30
N ALA A 30 -10.69 -0.97 13.57
CA ALA A 30 -9.66 -0.60 14.55
C ALA A 30 -8.54 -1.65 14.67
N ALA A 31 -8.90 -2.94 14.60
CA ALA A 31 -7.94 -4.04 14.68
C ALA A 31 -6.89 -4.02 13.55
N ARG A 32 -7.25 -3.54 12.34
CA ARG A 32 -6.29 -3.41 11.24
C ARG A 32 -5.26 -2.33 11.56
N TRP A 33 -5.71 -1.17 12.06
CA TRP A 33 -4.80 -0.07 12.42
C TRP A 33 -3.87 -0.50 13.55
N ALA A 34 -4.41 -1.15 14.58
CA ALA A 34 -3.61 -1.69 15.69
C ALA A 34 -2.55 -2.69 15.21
N PHE A 35 -2.95 -3.64 14.35
CA PHE A 35 -2.04 -4.64 13.81
C PHE A 35 -0.95 -4.01 12.95
N GLU A 36 -1.30 -3.13 12.02
CA GLU A 36 -0.33 -2.48 11.13
C GLU A 36 0.66 -1.60 11.91
N GLY A 37 0.17 -0.79 12.85
CA GLY A 37 1.03 0.05 13.68
C GLY A 37 2.04 -0.79 14.48
N LEU A 38 1.59 -1.86 15.13
CA LEU A 38 2.47 -2.75 15.88
C LEU A 38 3.45 -3.50 14.97
N ALA A 39 2.98 -4.06 13.86
CA ALA A 39 3.80 -4.86 12.96
C ALA A 39 4.93 -4.02 12.33
N VAL A 40 4.61 -2.79 11.89
CA VAL A 40 5.58 -1.86 11.32
C VAL A 40 6.60 -1.42 12.38
N THR A 41 6.16 -0.98 13.56
CA THR A 41 7.06 -0.57 14.65
C THR A 41 7.96 -1.72 15.11
N HIS A 42 7.42 -2.92 15.31
CA HIS A 42 8.24 -4.07 15.69
C HIS A 42 9.28 -4.44 14.63
N PHE A 43 8.99 -4.20 13.36
CA PHE A 43 9.93 -4.47 12.28
C PHE A 43 10.99 -3.38 12.12
N ILE A 44 10.61 -2.11 12.17
CA ILE A 44 11.52 -1.00 11.87
C ILE A 44 12.32 -0.61 13.13
N ASP A 45 11.65 -0.46 14.27
CA ASP A 45 12.23 0.16 15.47
C ASP A 45 12.97 -0.85 16.37
N ASN A 46 13.19 -2.08 15.90
CA ASN A 46 13.93 -3.07 16.68
C ASN A 46 15.44 -2.82 16.63
N GLN A 47 16.16 -3.28 17.66
CA GLN A 47 17.59 -3.00 17.85
C GLN A 47 18.51 -3.57 16.76
N PHE A 48 18.03 -4.50 15.94
CA PHE A 48 18.76 -5.05 14.83
C PHE A 48 18.47 -4.26 13.55
N GLU A 49 17.20 -4.19 13.15
CA GLU A 49 16.81 -3.62 11.87
C GLU A 49 17.01 -2.11 11.81
N SER A 50 16.79 -1.38 12.92
CA SER A 50 17.02 0.07 12.98
C SER A 50 18.46 0.49 12.61
N MET A 51 19.43 -0.42 12.72
CA MET A 51 20.82 -0.14 12.34
C MET A 51 21.08 -0.25 10.83
N ILE A 52 20.19 -0.91 10.09
CA ILE A 52 20.39 -1.26 8.66
C ILE A 52 19.15 -0.99 7.80
N TYR A 53 18.07 -0.44 8.38
CA TYR A 53 16.78 -0.30 7.72
C TYR A 53 16.86 0.57 6.47
N ASP A 54 17.60 1.68 6.55
CA ASP A 54 17.76 2.61 5.43
C ASP A 54 18.52 1.95 4.27
N GLU A 55 19.59 1.21 4.56
CA GLU A 55 20.30 0.42 3.55
C GLU A 55 19.42 -0.71 2.99
N ASP A 56 18.72 -1.46 3.84
CA ASP A 56 17.84 -2.54 3.42
C ASP A 56 16.65 -2.05 2.59
N GLN A 57 16.17 -0.83 2.84
CA GLN A 57 15.18 -0.17 1.99
C GLN A 57 15.73 0.06 0.58
N VAL A 58 16.93 0.63 0.45
CA VAL A 58 17.56 0.86 -0.86
C VAL A 58 17.83 -0.46 -1.57
N ILE A 59 18.39 -1.44 -0.87
CA ILE A 59 18.67 -2.79 -1.41
C ILE A 59 17.37 -3.42 -1.91
N ALA A 60 16.31 -3.44 -1.12
CA ALA A 60 15.05 -4.08 -1.50
C ALA A 60 14.37 -3.39 -2.69
N LEU A 61 14.39 -2.05 -2.73
CA LEU A 61 13.84 -1.29 -3.85
C LEU A 61 14.65 -1.51 -5.13
N ALA A 62 15.98 -1.43 -5.07
CA ALA A 62 16.85 -1.68 -6.21
C ALA A 62 16.73 -3.14 -6.69
N ASP A 63 16.67 -4.11 -5.77
CA ASP A 63 16.47 -5.53 -6.08
C ASP A 63 15.17 -5.76 -6.86
N PHE A 64 14.07 -5.18 -6.39
CA PHE A 64 12.79 -5.23 -7.08
C PHE A 64 12.89 -4.61 -8.48
N LYS A 65 13.58 -3.47 -8.61
CA LYS A 65 13.74 -2.79 -9.89
C LYS A 65 14.53 -3.63 -10.89
N LEU A 66 15.67 -4.16 -10.47
CA LEU A 66 16.57 -4.96 -11.31
C LEU A 66 15.98 -6.32 -11.68
N ARG A 67 15.37 -7.02 -10.73
CA ARG A 67 14.97 -8.44 -10.94
C ARG A 67 13.56 -8.61 -11.48
N HIS A 68 12.70 -7.61 -11.33
CA HIS A 68 11.29 -7.73 -11.67
C HIS A 68 10.80 -6.61 -12.57
N TYR A 69 11.06 -5.36 -12.21
CA TYR A 69 10.49 -4.21 -12.93
C TYR A 69 11.11 -3.99 -14.31
N ILE A 70 12.44 -3.90 -14.39
CA ILE A 70 13.17 -3.64 -15.65
C ILE A 70 12.96 -4.79 -16.64
N PRO A 71 13.16 -6.08 -16.28
CA PRO A 71 12.93 -7.18 -17.22
C PRO A 71 11.48 -7.24 -17.74
N TYR A 72 10.51 -6.86 -16.91
CA TYR A 72 9.12 -6.78 -17.31
C TYR A 72 8.86 -5.65 -18.31
N LEU A 73 9.48 -4.47 -18.09
CA LEU A 73 9.42 -3.38 -19.07
C LEU A 73 10.14 -3.73 -20.37
N GLU A 74 11.31 -4.37 -20.31
CA GLU A 74 12.03 -4.87 -21.49
C GLU A 74 11.14 -5.82 -22.31
N GLN A 75 10.45 -6.76 -21.65
CA GLN A 75 9.47 -7.62 -22.32
C GLN A 75 8.36 -6.82 -23.02
N LYS A 76 7.87 -5.75 -22.40
CA LYS A 76 6.84 -4.87 -22.98
C LYS A 76 7.36 -4.01 -24.13
N THR A 77 8.62 -3.59 -24.07
CA THR A 77 9.27 -2.83 -25.16
C THR A 77 9.40 -3.65 -26.44
N ALA A 78 9.49 -4.99 -26.35
CA ALA A 78 9.48 -5.85 -27.54
C ALA A 78 8.20 -5.69 -28.39
N ASN A 79 7.07 -5.38 -27.75
CA ASN A 79 5.79 -5.08 -28.39
C ASN A 79 5.36 -3.64 -28.09
N CYS A 80 6.27 -2.69 -28.29
CA CYS A 80 6.07 -1.30 -27.84
C CYS A 80 4.79 -0.65 -28.40
N ALA A 81 4.40 -0.95 -29.64
CA ALA A 81 3.19 -0.37 -30.26
C ALA A 81 1.90 -0.57 -29.44
N THR A 82 1.78 -1.68 -28.70
CA THR A 82 0.60 -1.96 -27.85
C THR A 82 0.77 -1.48 -26.41
N SER A 83 2.02 -1.37 -25.95
CA SER A 83 2.36 -1.08 -24.55
C SER A 83 2.95 0.33 -24.33
N ALA A 84 2.94 1.19 -25.36
CA ALA A 84 3.59 2.50 -25.35
C ALA A 84 3.05 3.42 -24.23
N THR A 85 1.75 3.36 -23.93
CA THR A 85 1.11 4.13 -22.86
C THR A 85 1.59 3.71 -21.47
N LEU A 86 1.76 2.41 -21.25
CA LEU A 86 2.32 1.86 -20.01
C LEU A 86 3.78 2.28 -19.85
N ILE A 87 4.60 2.10 -20.90
CA ILE A 87 6.03 2.44 -20.88
C ILE A 87 6.21 3.93 -20.59
N TYR A 88 5.44 4.80 -21.26
CA TYR A 88 5.48 6.24 -21.01
C TYR A 88 5.10 6.60 -19.56
N GLY A 89 4.01 6.01 -19.04
CA GLY A 89 3.57 6.25 -17.66
C GLY A 89 4.62 5.84 -16.63
N GLU A 90 5.27 4.70 -16.84
CA GLU A 90 6.29 4.15 -15.95
C GLU A 90 7.62 4.93 -16.02
N LEU A 91 8.09 5.29 -17.22
CA LEU A 91 9.29 6.11 -17.37
C LEU A 91 9.10 7.54 -16.82
N LYS A 92 7.87 8.08 -16.89
CA LYS A 92 7.54 9.36 -16.27
C LYS A 92 7.61 9.31 -14.74
N LYS A 93 7.25 8.18 -14.11
CA LYS A 93 7.32 8.01 -12.65
C LYS A 93 8.75 8.01 -12.13
N GLU A 94 9.69 7.51 -12.92
CA GLU A 94 11.13 7.49 -12.60
C GLU A 94 11.83 8.83 -12.90
N GLU A 95 11.08 9.89 -13.23
CA GLU A 95 11.59 11.23 -13.57
C GLU A 95 12.63 11.23 -14.73
N LEU A 96 12.73 10.15 -15.49
CA LEU A 96 13.62 10.01 -16.65
C LEU A 96 13.15 10.81 -17.87
N LEU A 97 11.87 11.19 -17.89
CA LEU A 97 11.23 11.94 -18.96
C LEU A 97 10.84 13.34 -18.46
N THR A 98 11.81 14.24 -18.33
CA THR A 98 11.57 15.63 -17.93
C THR A 98 11.05 16.51 -19.07
N ASP A 99 11.28 16.14 -20.33
CA ASP A 99 11.10 17.07 -21.48
C ASP A 99 10.09 16.63 -22.55
N LEU A 100 9.36 15.51 -22.39
CA LEU A 100 8.38 15.08 -23.40
C LEU A 100 7.02 15.75 -23.19
N THR A 101 6.81 16.87 -23.87
CA THR A 101 5.54 17.62 -23.91
C THR A 101 4.46 16.96 -24.80
N ALA A 102 4.83 15.99 -25.66
CA ALA A 102 3.93 15.03 -26.28
C ALA A 102 4.73 13.79 -26.75
N PRO A 103 4.31 12.56 -26.46
CA PRO A 103 5.09 11.39 -26.87
C PRO A 103 4.88 11.11 -28.37
N ASN A 104 5.94 11.28 -29.17
CA ASN A 104 6.07 10.52 -30.41
C ASN A 104 6.32 9.05 -30.02
N TRP A 105 5.37 8.16 -30.33
CA TRP A 105 5.43 6.77 -29.91
C TRP A 105 6.61 6.02 -30.55
N GLU A 106 6.98 6.36 -31.79
CA GLU A 106 8.14 5.74 -32.45
C GLU A 106 9.45 6.09 -31.74
N GLU A 107 9.63 7.36 -31.41
CA GLU A 107 10.82 7.85 -30.69
C GLU A 107 10.90 7.27 -29.27
N LEU A 108 9.77 7.16 -28.57
CA LEU A 108 9.70 6.51 -27.26
C LEU A 108 10.18 5.06 -27.35
N CYS A 109 9.71 4.31 -28.34
CA CYS A 109 10.07 2.90 -28.50
C CYS A 109 11.55 2.70 -28.82
N GLU A 110 12.15 3.58 -29.63
CA GLU A 110 13.57 3.53 -29.95
C GLU A 110 14.44 3.83 -28.73
N LYS A 111 14.07 4.85 -27.95
CA LYS A 111 14.86 5.28 -26.78
C LYS A 111 14.60 4.47 -25.51
N ALA A 112 13.47 3.74 -25.43
CA ALA A 112 13.09 2.99 -24.23
C ALA A 112 14.17 1.97 -23.80
N GLY A 113 14.74 1.22 -24.75
CA GLY A 113 15.81 0.25 -24.44
C GLY A 113 17.03 0.89 -23.78
N PRO A 114 17.67 1.89 -24.41
CA PRO A 114 18.76 2.65 -23.79
C PRO A 114 18.42 3.28 -22.43
N TYR A 115 17.19 3.79 -22.25
CA TYR A 115 16.76 4.32 -20.95
C TYR A 115 16.69 3.23 -19.87
N LEU A 116 16.15 2.05 -20.19
CA LEU A 116 16.07 0.94 -19.26
C LEU A 116 17.47 0.41 -18.88
N LEU A 117 18.42 0.42 -19.81
CA LEU A 117 19.81 0.06 -19.53
C LEU A 117 20.50 1.08 -18.62
N ASN A 118 20.29 2.37 -18.84
CA ASN A 118 20.81 3.40 -17.93
C ASN A 118 20.18 3.27 -16.54
N LEU A 119 18.89 2.95 -16.48
CA LEU A 119 18.18 2.72 -15.22
C LEU A 119 18.70 1.47 -14.50
N SER A 120 19.03 0.39 -15.22
CA SER A 120 19.63 -0.80 -14.61
C SER A 120 20.97 -0.47 -13.99
N HIS A 121 21.86 0.22 -14.70
CA HIS A 121 23.15 0.64 -14.14
C HIS A 121 23.02 1.58 -12.95
N PHE A 122 22.04 2.49 -12.95
CA PHE A 122 21.74 3.33 -11.80
C PHE A 122 21.38 2.51 -10.56
N TYR A 123 20.46 1.55 -10.70
CA TYR A 123 20.01 0.72 -9.58
C TYR A 123 21.06 -0.33 -9.16
N GLU A 124 21.87 -0.86 -10.08
CA GLU A 124 23.02 -1.71 -9.75
C GLU A 124 24.00 -0.97 -8.84
N LYS A 125 24.39 0.25 -9.24
CA LYS A 125 25.28 1.08 -8.43
C LYS A 125 24.68 1.41 -7.06
N ALA A 126 23.39 1.76 -7.01
CA ALA A 126 22.71 2.05 -5.75
C ALA A 126 22.66 0.81 -4.83
N TYR A 127 22.41 -0.38 -5.41
CA TYR A 127 22.39 -1.65 -4.70
C TYR A 127 23.75 -1.99 -4.10
N ASP A 128 24.82 -1.92 -4.90
CA ASP A 128 26.18 -2.23 -4.46
C ASP A 128 26.65 -1.27 -3.35
N GLN A 129 26.39 0.03 -3.51
CA GLN A 129 26.72 1.03 -2.50
C GLN A 129 25.97 0.81 -1.18
N ALA A 130 24.70 0.40 -1.25
CA ALA A 130 23.91 0.13 -0.06
C ALA A 130 24.38 -1.14 0.66
N ILE A 131 24.76 -2.19 -0.08
CA ILE A 131 25.37 -3.39 0.50
C ILE A 131 26.69 -3.07 1.19
N GLU A 132 27.58 -2.33 0.53
CA GLU A 132 28.87 -1.98 1.12
C GLU A 132 28.70 -1.19 2.42
N LYS A 133 27.78 -0.21 2.44
CA LYS A 133 27.45 0.55 3.65
C LYS A 133 26.88 -0.34 4.75
N LYS A 134 25.97 -1.25 4.40
CA LYS A 134 25.39 -2.21 5.34
C LYS A 134 26.47 -3.09 5.96
N GLU A 135 27.32 -3.70 5.14
CA GLU A 135 28.41 -4.54 5.61
C GLU A 135 29.40 -3.76 6.48
N ALA A 136 29.74 -2.52 6.10
CA ALA A 136 30.58 -1.64 6.91
C ALA A 136 29.95 -1.30 8.27
N THR A 137 28.63 -1.09 8.33
CA THR A 137 27.90 -0.87 9.59
C THR A 137 27.90 -2.12 10.47
N LEU A 138 27.67 -3.30 9.87
CA LEU A 138 27.64 -4.57 10.58
C LEU A 138 29.03 -5.03 11.06
N ALA A 139 30.09 -4.73 10.29
CA ALA A 139 31.47 -5.08 10.61
C ALA A 139 32.02 -4.37 11.86
N ARG A 140 31.40 -3.25 12.27
CA ARG A 140 31.76 -2.54 13.52
C ARG A 140 31.36 -3.30 14.77
N LEU A 141 30.45 -4.27 14.67
CA LEU A 141 29.93 -5.04 15.79
C LEU A 141 30.67 -6.36 15.93
N ASN A 142 30.84 -6.83 17.17
CA ASN A 142 31.36 -8.18 17.42
C ASN A 142 30.41 -9.22 16.81
N PRO A 143 30.90 -10.25 16.07
CA PRO A 143 30.06 -11.25 15.44
C PRO A 143 29.08 -11.95 16.39
N LYS A 144 29.47 -12.22 17.65
CA LYS A 144 28.59 -12.84 18.64
C LYS A 144 27.45 -11.92 19.06
N VAL A 145 27.76 -10.62 19.27
CA VAL A 145 26.76 -9.60 19.64
C VAL A 145 25.80 -9.35 18.48
N LEU A 146 26.32 -9.31 17.26
CA LEU A 146 25.50 -9.15 16.05
C LEU A 146 24.52 -10.31 15.89
N LEU A 147 24.99 -11.55 15.99
CA LEU A 147 24.15 -12.74 15.90
C LEU A 147 23.07 -12.74 16.98
N ASP A 148 23.45 -12.45 18.21
CA ASP A 148 22.54 -12.43 19.35
C ASP A 148 21.47 -11.33 19.20
N LYS A 149 21.85 -10.12 18.75
CA LYS A 149 20.87 -9.07 18.39
C LYS A 149 19.92 -9.54 17.30
N LYS A 150 20.43 -10.17 16.24
CA LYS A 150 19.60 -10.70 15.15
C LYS A 150 18.60 -11.73 15.70
N MET A 151 19.05 -12.69 16.49
CA MET A 151 18.20 -13.76 17.02
C MET A 151 17.13 -13.24 17.99
N ARG A 152 17.44 -12.21 18.80
CA ARG A 152 16.51 -11.67 19.80
C ARG A 152 15.53 -10.63 19.26
N HIS A 153 15.86 -9.96 18.15
CA HIS A 153 15.09 -8.82 17.66
C HIS A 153 14.51 -8.98 16.26
N THR A 154 14.77 -10.10 15.57
CA THR A 154 14.15 -10.39 14.26
C THR A 154 13.08 -11.46 14.38
N ASN A 155 12.02 -11.31 13.57
CA ASN A 155 10.98 -12.33 13.40
C ASN A 155 10.81 -12.60 11.91
N GLU A 156 11.33 -13.74 11.45
CA GLU A 156 11.33 -14.11 10.03
C GLU A 156 9.91 -14.29 9.46
N SER A 157 8.97 -14.78 10.28
CA SER A 157 7.57 -14.92 9.84
C SER A 157 6.92 -13.56 9.63
N LEU A 158 7.13 -12.62 10.57
CA LEU A 158 6.64 -11.26 10.45
C LEU A 158 7.30 -10.53 9.27
N SER A 159 8.62 -10.64 9.15
CA SER A 159 9.41 -10.10 8.04
C SER A 159 8.87 -10.60 6.69
N GLY A 160 8.59 -11.89 6.55
CA GLY A 160 8.02 -12.45 5.33
C GLY A 160 6.65 -11.86 4.97
N VAL A 161 5.79 -11.61 5.95
CA VAL A 161 4.49 -10.94 5.73
C VAL A 161 4.69 -9.49 5.28
N LEU A 162 5.55 -8.74 5.98
CA LEU A 162 5.80 -7.31 5.73
C LEU A 162 6.57 -7.05 4.43
N LYS A 163 7.42 -7.99 3.99
CA LYS A 163 8.14 -7.91 2.72
C LYS A 163 7.32 -8.50 1.55
N GLY A 164 6.18 -9.14 1.82
CA GLY A 164 5.37 -9.77 0.78
C GLY A 164 6.01 -11.03 0.18
N SER A 165 6.87 -11.74 0.91
CA SER A 165 7.59 -12.90 0.38
C SER A 165 6.65 -14.02 -0.10
N PHE A 166 5.47 -14.13 0.52
CA PHE A 166 4.42 -15.10 0.19
C PHE A 166 3.55 -14.73 -1.03
N GLN A 167 3.80 -13.58 -1.67
CA GLN A 167 3.09 -13.16 -2.89
C GLN A 167 3.54 -14.03 -4.07
N LYS A 168 2.57 -14.61 -4.80
CA LYS A 168 2.85 -15.40 -6.01
C LYS A 168 3.32 -14.52 -7.17
N THR A 169 2.67 -13.38 -7.35
CA THR A 169 3.00 -12.37 -8.37
C THR A 169 3.79 -11.25 -7.72
N LYS A 170 4.95 -10.90 -8.27
CA LYS A 170 5.83 -9.87 -7.71
C LYS A 170 5.47 -8.46 -8.15
N LEU A 171 4.84 -8.35 -9.31
CA LEU A 171 4.30 -7.12 -9.88
C LEU A 171 2.93 -7.43 -10.49
N LYS A 172 2.10 -6.40 -10.62
CA LYS A 172 0.80 -6.47 -11.29
C LYS A 172 0.62 -5.26 -12.18
N GLU A 173 0.25 -5.50 -13.43
CA GLU A 173 -0.15 -4.47 -14.38
C GLU A 173 -1.63 -4.13 -14.18
N VAL A 174 -1.92 -2.85 -13.93
CA VAL A 174 -3.29 -2.35 -13.75
C VAL A 174 -3.46 -1.10 -14.61
N GLY A 175 -4.18 -1.25 -15.73
CA GLY A 175 -4.34 -0.16 -16.70
C GLY A 175 -3.00 0.21 -17.34
N HIS A 176 -2.54 1.45 -17.10
CA HIS A 176 -1.28 1.99 -17.62
C HIS A 176 -0.18 2.07 -16.55
N GLU A 177 -0.34 1.35 -15.44
CA GLU A 177 0.60 1.39 -14.33
C GLU A 177 1.03 -0.02 -13.86
N ILE A 178 2.28 -0.11 -13.45
CA ILE A 178 2.85 -1.27 -12.75
C ILE A 178 2.77 -1.00 -11.26
N ILE A 179 2.15 -1.93 -10.55
CA ILE A 179 1.98 -1.86 -9.10
C ILE A 179 2.90 -2.91 -8.47
N PRO A 180 3.89 -2.50 -7.66
CA PRO A 180 4.75 -3.43 -6.94
C PRO A 180 3.91 -4.21 -5.92
N GLN A 181 4.16 -5.52 -5.82
CA GLN A 181 3.54 -6.40 -4.82
C GLN A 181 4.55 -6.88 -3.76
N LEU A 182 5.82 -6.52 -3.93
CA LEU A 182 6.90 -6.80 -2.99
C LEU A 182 7.24 -5.56 -2.16
N PHE A 183 7.82 -5.82 -0.99
CA PHE A 183 8.44 -4.82 -0.13
C PHE A 183 7.55 -3.63 0.28
N PRO A 184 6.28 -3.82 0.68
CA PRO A 184 5.44 -2.70 1.11
C PRO A 184 6.02 -1.96 2.32
N ILE A 185 6.75 -2.66 3.20
CA ILE A 185 7.46 -2.07 4.35
C ILE A 185 8.58 -1.11 3.97
N TYR A 186 9.09 -1.19 2.75
CA TYR A 186 10.13 -0.31 2.21
C TYR A 186 9.57 0.69 1.18
N TYR A 187 8.25 0.66 0.95
CA TYR A 187 7.61 1.48 -0.06
C TYR A 187 7.62 2.97 0.30
N LEU A 188 8.18 3.77 -0.60
CA LEU A 188 8.15 5.23 -0.54
C LEU A 188 6.96 5.72 -1.37
N SER A 189 5.98 6.34 -0.71
CA SER A 189 4.84 6.90 -1.43
C SER A 189 5.17 8.28 -2.00
N PRO A 190 4.76 8.57 -3.24
CA PRO A 190 4.89 9.91 -3.80
C PRO A 190 4.05 10.90 -2.96
N LYS A 191 4.61 12.09 -2.69
CA LYS A 191 3.88 13.18 -2.02
C LYS A 191 2.65 13.52 -2.88
N ARG A 192 1.47 13.27 -2.34
CA ARG A 192 0.19 13.58 -2.96
C ARG A 192 -0.66 14.37 -1.95
N GLU A 193 -1.48 15.28 -2.44
CA GLU A 193 -2.39 16.06 -1.62
C GLU A 193 -3.66 15.26 -1.27
N GLY A 194 -4.31 15.59 -0.14
CA GLY A 194 -5.59 14.99 0.27
C GLY A 194 -5.50 13.79 1.24
N LEU A 195 -6.51 12.92 1.18
CA LEU A 195 -6.68 11.74 2.06
C LEU A 195 -5.94 10.50 1.52
N THR A 196 -4.66 10.67 1.19
CA THR A 196 -3.85 9.64 0.51
C THR A 196 -3.73 8.34 1.29
N PHE A 197 -3.80 8.39 2.63
CA PHE A 197 -3.73 7.21 3.48
C PHE A 197 -4.76 6.12 3.17
N LEU A 198 -5.91 6.47 2.57
CA LEU A 198 -6.97 5.52 2.21
C LEU A 198 -6.55 4.58 1.06
N TYR A 199 -5.63 5.05 0.22
CA TYR A 199 -5.16 4.39 -0.99
C TYR A 199 -3.72 3.87 -0.83
N MET A 200 -3.16 3.93 0.38
CA MET A 200 -1.80 3.45 0.63
C MET A 200 -1.79 1.95 0.86
N PRO A 201 -0.70 1.27 0.45
CA PRO A 201 -0.50 -0.13 0.80
C PRO A 201 -0.51 -0.38 2.30
N LEU A 202 -0.88 -1.60 2.66
CA LEU A 202 -0.72 -2.10 4.02
C LEU A 202 0.77 -2.21 4.35
N TYR A 203 1.15 -1.88 5.58
CA TYR A 203 2.50 -1.97 6.13
C TYR A 203 3.50 -0.92 5.66
N THR A 204 3.08 0.14 4.95
CA THR A 204 4.01 1.24 4.65
C THR A 204 4.54 1.89 5.92
N PRO A 205 5.80 2.35 5.96
CA PRO A 205 6.42 2.91 7.16
C PRO A 205 5.80 4.25 7.59
N ASN A 206 5.38 5.04 6.60
CA ASN A 206 4.75 6.34 6.79
C ASN A 206 3.38 6.37 6.11
N LYS A 207 2.49 7.20 6.65
CA LYS A 207 1.21 7.58 6.05
C LYS A 207 1.20 9.07 5.76
N TYR A 208 0.58 9.45 4.66
CA TYR A 208 0.43 10.85 4.29
C TYR A 208 -1.00 11.32 4.52
N LEU A 209 -1.12 12.45 5.21
CA LEU A 209 -2.38 13.15 5.45
C LEU A 209 -2.17 14.63 5.16
N MET A 210 -2.92 15.19 4.19
CA MET A 210 -2.83 16.62 3.83
C MET A 210 -1.38 17.08 3.54
N GLY A 211 -0.59 16.23 2.87
CA GLY A 211 0.81 16.50 2.53
C GLY A 211 1.81 16.28 3.68
N TRP A 212 1.35 15.99 4.90
CA TRP A 212 2.22 15.71 6.05
C TRP A 212 2.54 14.22 6.12
N SER A 213 3.82 13.89 6.31
CA SER A 213 4.27 12.52 6.57
C SER A 213 4.14 12.24 8.06
N ILE A 214 3.37 11.21 8.42
CA ILE A 214 3.20 10.75 9.80
C ILE A 214 3.64 9.29 9.88
N PRO A 215 4.51 8.91 10.84
CA PRO A 215 4.87 7.52 11.07
C PRO A 215 3.63 6.65 11.28
N THR A 216 3.61 5.47 10.68
CA THR A 216 2.42 4.59 10.67
C THR A 216 1.93 4.26 12.08
N PHE A 217 2.83 4.14 13.05
CA PHE A 217 2.46 3.98 14.46
C PHE A 217 1.59 5.12 14.98
N GLY A 218 2.07 6.36 14.86
CA GLY A 218 1.35 7.55 15.34
C GLY A 218 0.03 7.73 14.60
N PHE A 219 0.02 7.45 13.29
CA PHE A 219 -1.19 7.49 12.49
C PHE A 219 -2.23 6.46 12.96
N ALA A 220 -1.82 5.21 13.16
CA ALA A 220 -2.69 4.13 13.63
C ALA A 220 -3.30 4.43 15.00
N VAL A 221 -2.48 4.91 15.95
CA VAL A 221 -2.95 5.32 17.28
C VAL A 221 -3.98 6.44 17.16
N THR A 222 -3.70 7.45 16.34
CA THR A 222 -4.63 8.56 16.10
C THR A 222 -5.96 8.09 15.51
N CYS A 223 -5.95 7.18 14.53
CA CYS A 223 -7.16 6.61 13.96
C CYS A 223 -7.99 5.87 15.03
N ILE A 224 -7.36 5.08 15.89
CA ILE A 224 -8.06 4.36 16.95
C ILE A 224 -8.70 5.35 17.94
N TRP A 225 -7.98 6.39 18.35
CA TRP A 225 -8.54 7.44 19.20
C TRP A 225 -9.72 8.16 18.55
N LEU A 226 -9.63 8.50 17.26
CA LEU A 226 -10.74 9.11 16.52
C LEU A 226 -11.95 8.18 16.43
N MET A 227 -11.74 6.88 16.20
CA MET A 227 -12.81 5.88 16.21
C MET A 227 -13.45 5.78 17.60
N SER A 228 -12.66 5.76 18.68
CA SER A 228 -13.16 5.76 20.05
C SER A 228 -13.95 7.02 20.39
N ALA A 229 -13.44 8.20 20.01
CA ALA A 229 -14.12 9.47 20.21
C ALA A 229 -15.43 9.55 19.41
N PHE A 230 -15.44 9.07 18.16
CA PHE A 230 -16.64 8.98 17.33
C PHE A 230 -17.68 8.06 17.96
N LEU A 231 -17.29 6.87 18.43
CA LEU A 231 -18.20 5.95 19.12
C LEU A 231 -18.74 6.54 20.42
N PHE A 232 -17.91 7.25 21.18
CA PHE A 232 -18.33 7.96 22.38
C PHE A 232 -19.37 9.05 22.06
N ALA A 233 -19.11 9.88 21.04
CA ALA A 233 -20.06 10.91 20.61
C ALA A 233 -21.39 10.30 20.11
N LEU A 234 -21.31 9.21 19.34
CA LEU A 234 -22.47 8.48 18.84
C LEU A 234 -23.33 7.92 19.97
N LEU A 235 -22.70 7.44 21.05
CA LEU A 235 -23.40 6.99 22.25
C LEU A 235 -23.98 8.16 23.04
N TYR A 236 -23.20 9.24 23.23
CA TYR A 236 -23.57 10.39 24.03
C TYR A 236 -24.80 11.13 23.49
N TYR A 237 -24.91 11.26 22.17
CA TYR A 237 -26.03 11.94 21.50
C TYR A 237 -27.20 11.00 21.15
N ASP A 238 -27.23 9.79 21.68
CA ASP A 238 -28.22 8.76 21.29
C ASP A 238 -28.26 8.55 19.75
N GLY A 239 -27.13 8.76 19.05
CA GLY A 239 -27.05 8.74 17.59
C GLY A 239 -27.47 7.39 16.99
N LEU A 240 -27.16 6.29 17.68
CA LEU A 240 -27.62 4.95 17.29
C LEU A 240 -29.15 4.84 17.32
N ARG A 241 -29.79 5.39 18.36
CA ARG A 241 -31.25 5.42 18.50
C ARG A 241 -31.89 6.29 17.40
N GLN A 242 -31.29 7.42 17.07
CA GLN A 242 -31.76 8.28 15.98
C GLN A 242 -31.66 7.58 14.62
N MET A 243 -30.58 6.84 14.36
CA MET A 243 -30.42 6.00 13.16
C MET A 243 -31.46 4.88 13.08
N LEU A 244 -31.78 4.23 14.20
CA LEU A 244 -32.82 3.20 14.24
C LEU A 244 -34.23 3.77 14.01
N HIS A 245 -34.50 4.98 14.52
CA HIS A 245 -35.79 5.64 14.31
C HIS A 245 -35.98 6.22 12.90
N LEU A 246 -34.90 6.47 12.15
CA LEU A 246 -34.95 6.90 10.74
C LEU A 246 -35.61 5.85 9.83
N ASN A 247 -35.53 4.56 10.19
CA ASN A 247 -36.29 3.50 9.50
C ASN A 247 -37.75 3.38 9.98
N THR A 248 -38.17 4.13 11.01
CA THR A 248 -39.51 4.01 11.62
C THR A 248 -40.45 5.20 11.38
N LEU A 249 -40.11 6.19 10.55
CA LEU A 249 -41.03 7.31 10.25
C LEU A 249 -41.05 7.72 8.76
N PRO A 250 -42.23 7.91 8.11
CA PRO A 250 -43.61 7.61 8.55
C PRO A 250 -44.42 6.74 7.57
N ASN A 251 -45.45 6.09 8.12
CA ASN A 251 -46.61 5.46 7.47
C ASN A 251 -47.42 6.38 6.51
N ARG A 252 -46.83 7.40 5.90
CA ARG A 252 -47.49 8.24 4.88
C ARG A 252 -47.71 7.49 3.56
N LEU A 253 -46.83 6.56 3.19
CA LEU A 253 -47.01 5.75 1.97
C LEU A 253 -48.06 4.64 2.13
N ILE A 254 -48.25 4.13 3.35
CA ILE A 254 -49.29 3.11 3.64
C ILE A 254 -50.71 3.74 3.63
N LYS A 255 -50.85 5.01 4.01
CA LYS A 255 -52.14 5.73 3.96
C LYS A 255 -52.63 6.01 2.53
N VAL A 256 -51.72 6.20 1.56
CA VAL A 256 -52.10 6.41 0.14
C VAL A 256 -52.64 5.10 -0.48
N TRP A 257 -52.15 3.95 -0.02
CA TRP A 257 -52.61 2.64 -0.49
C TRP A 257 -53.97 2.23 0.10
N THR A 258 -54.32 2.72 1.29
CA THR A 258 -55.63 2.46 1.91
C THR A 258 -56.72 3.43 1.46
N SER A 259 -56.38 4.63 0.97
CA SER A 259 -57.36 5.60 0.44
C SER A 259 -57.82 5.34 -0.99
N LEU A 260 -57.24 4.34 -1.69
CA LEU A 260 -57.55 4.02 -3.10
C LEU A 260 -58.51 2.83 -3.30
N LYS A 261 -59.12 2.29 -2.24
CA LYS A 261 -60.21 1.31 -2.37
C LYS A 261 -61.55 2.04 -2.54
N LEU A 262 -61.98 2.17 -3.80
CA LEU A 262 -63.30 2.63 -4.23
C LEU A 262 -64.45 1.83 -3.57
N PRO A 263 -65.65 2.44 -3.40
CA PRO A 263 -66.75 1.89 -2.61
C PRO A 263 -67.35 0.64 -3.24
N ARG A 264 -67.64 -0.37 -2.41
CA ARG A 264 -68.46 -1.52 -2.78
C ARG A 264 -69.88 -1.03 -3.09
N SER A 265 -70.31 -1.16 -4.34
CA SER A 265 -71.73 -1.08 -4.71
C SER A 265 -72.46 -2.28 -4.12
N VAL A 266 -73.49 -1.98 -3.34
CA VAL A 266 -74.46 -2.93 -2.80
C VAL A 266 -75.34 -3.42 -3.95
N GLY A 267 -75.48 -4.74 -4.06
CA GLY A 267 -76.42 -5.45 -4.91
C GLY A 267 -76.58 -6.86 -4.36
#